data_AF-A0A538QUV5-F1
#
_entry.id   AF-A0A538QUV5-F1
#
_cell.length_a   1.000
_cell.length_b   1.000
_cell.length_c   1.000
_cell.angle_alpha   90.00
_cell.angle_beta   90.00
_cell.angle_gamma   90.00
#
_symmetry.space_group_name_H-M   'P 1'
#
loop_
_entity.id
_entity.type
_entity.pdbx_description
1 polymer ?
#
loop_
_entity_poly.entity_id
_entity_poly.type
_entity_poly.pdbx_seq_one_letter_code
_entity_poly.pdbx_strand_id
1 'polypeptide(L)'
;MTAAGTAFEVLDALGLARLVKRSGDLGGSAPLRVTQGCVPMLEGNAFGFQITLHHPIVLRCSLDRVAVEIAAPYGEALVAAHRGALRRLIAQGFLPPDGLLATVFADDFVKVEGAGPGNVHVRLWTGLCVRADAGVWLRVSATANRRNRFIDVEERLIADDGAFVPLILDMKLRADAPGQVRLEGEIGTVAPFAPGAHIDDVPLAEAPEIGAAHAAFYDDAYFEAKNGNLTRKYRKMKPFPDALESDAPARCRVITVGPAAHTITGAIPRVVFANLVPFEACYDGYTLTVAPDLHVLRAGARAVERTFAEALGPTFLGKNRRAMWYFTKYFTPHPPGEPHFFVKPWAFMQTPPGWSCVLEGVHGDGFDVLRGVVATDVFHATPAVFQIYRAGQPIRVGFGEPLLHVMPIPRRLLQAGFRLAAFRD
;
A
#
# COMPACT_ATOMS: atom_id res chain seq x y z
N MET A 1 10.50 11.64 -21.57
CA MET A 1 10.00 10.34 -21.08
C MET A 1 11.04 9.31 -21.43
N THR A 2 11.89 8.93 -20.47
CA THR A 2 12.74 7.75 -20.60
C THR A 2 11.85 6.53 -20.81
N ALA A 3 12.26 5.60 -21.67
CA ALA A 3 11.55 4.33 -21.81
C ALA A 3 11.42 3.68 -20.42
N ALA A 4 10.22 3.22 -20.06
CA ALA A 4 10.02 2.53 -18.80
C ALA A 4 10.90 1.28 -18.78
N GLY A 5 11.88 1.24 -17.87
CA GLY A 5 12.74 0.08 -17.69
C GLY A 5 11.94 -1.14 -17.24
N THR A 6 12.50 -2.34 -17.38
CA THR A 6 11.94 -3.53 -16.72
C THR A 6 12.43 -3.61 -15.28
N ALA A 7 11.63 -4.23 -14.42
CA ALA A 7 12.01 -4.51 -13.03
C ALA A 7 12.07 -6.01 -12.71
N PHE A 8 11.48 -6.86 -13.54
CA PHE A 8 11.45 -8.31 -13.37
C PHE A 8 11.00 -9.05 -14.63
N GLU A 9 11.13 -10.37 -14.59
CA GLU A 9 10.62 -11.32 -15.59
C GLU A 9 9.42 -12.09 -15.07
N VAL A 10 8.54 -12.50 -15.98
CA VAL A 10 7.37 -13.35 -15.70
C VAL A 10 7.35 -14.51 -16.68
N LEU A 11 7.29 -15.73 -16.16
CA LEU A 11 6.99 -16.94 -16.90
C LEU A 11 5.57 -17.39 -16.55
N ASP A 12 4.69 -17.48 -17.55
CA ASP A 12 3.36 -18.05 -17.37
C ASP A 12 3.39 -19.55 -17.67
N ALA A 13 3.13 -20.36 -16.64
CA ALA A 13 3.19 -21.81 -16.73
C ALA A 13 1.81 -22.47 -16.84
N LEU A 14 0.73 -21.82 -16.39
CA LEU A 14 -0.60 -22.43 -16.31
C LEU A 14 -1.70 -21.66 -17.05
N GLY A 15 -1.52 -20.36 -17.34
CA GLY A 15 -2.59 -19.51 -17.86
C GLY A 15 -3.71 -19.24 -16.84
N LEU A 16 -3.46 -19.45 -15.54
CA LEU A 16 -4.47 -19.25 -14.48
C LEU A 16 -4.68 -17.76 -14.16
N ALA A 17 -3.60 -16.99 -14.14
CA ALA A 17 -3.63 -15.57 -13.83
C ALA A 17 -2.70 -14.79 -14.76
N ARG A 18 -2.91 -13.47 -14.82
CA ARG A 18 -2.05 -12.52 -15.51
C ARG A 18 -1.73 -11.32 -14.61
N LEU A 19 -0.65 -10.63 -14.94
CA LEU A 19 -0.28 -9.37 -14.32
C LEU A 19 -0.82 -8.18 -15.12
N VAL A 20 -1.55 -7.27 -14.45
CA VAL A 20 -2.18 -6.10 -15.07
C VAL A 20 -1.72 -4.81 -14.39
N LYS A 21 -1.25 -3.82 -15.17
CA LYS A 21 -0.96 -2.48 -14.66
C LYS A 21 -2.25 -1.64 -14.68
N ARG A 22 -2.59 -0.97 -13.58
CA ARG A 22 -3.76 -0.08 -13.50
C ARG A 22 -3.44 1.30 -14.10
N SER A 23 -4.46 1.97 -14.64
CA SER A 23 -4.44 3.36 -15.15
C SER A 23 -4.38 4.43 -14.04
N GLY A 24 -4.53 4.03 -12.77
CA GLY A 24 -4.66 4.91 -11.61
C GLY A 24 -6.11 5.25 -11.26
N ASP A 25 -7.09 4.98 -12.13
CA ASP A 25 -8.50 5.21 -11.81
C ASP A 25 -8.97 4.44 -10.57
N LEU A 26 -9.76 5.08 -9.71
CA LEU A 26 -10.29 4.40 -8.52
C LEU A 26 -11.53 3.56 -8.84
N GLY A 27 -11.95 3.45 -10.11
CA GLY A 27 -13.05 2.56 -10.51
C GLY A 27 -14.37 2.87 -9.81
N GLY A 28 -14.60 4.14 -9.45
CA GLY A 28 -15.76 4.56 -8.66
C GLY A 28 -15.62 4.41 -7.14
N SER A 29 -14.53 3.83 -6.63
CA SER A 29 -14.32 3.69 -5.17
C SER A 29 -14.10 5.01 -4.44
N ALA A 30 -13.75 6.08 -5.17
CA ALA A 30 -13.77 7.45 -4.67
C ALA A 30 -14.41 8.40 -5.71
N PRO A 31 -15.15 9.44 -5.28
CA PRO A 31 -15.73 10.42 -6.19
C PRO A 31 -14.68 11.15 -7.02
N LEU A 32 -15.02 11.50 -8.26
CA LEU A 32 -14.12 12.17 -9.20
C LEU A 32 -13.49 13.44 -8.60
N ARG A 33 -14.26 14.24 -7.84
CA ARG A 33 -13.76 15.45 -7.17
C ARG A 33 -12.59 15.17 -6.21
N VAL A 34 -12.60 14.04 -5.50
CA VAL A 34 -11.52 13.63 -4.59
C VAL A 34 -10.28 13.25 -5.38
N THR A 35 -10.49 12.44 -6.41
CA THR A 35 -9.40 11.92 -7.23
C THR A 35 -8.63 13.04 -7.93
N GLN A 36 -9.32 14.12 -8.32
CA GLN A 36 -8.71 15.30 -8.92
C GLN A 36 -7.85 16.11 -7.93
N GLY A 37 -8.16 16.03 -6.63
CA GLY A 37 -7.43 16.72 -5.56
C GLY A 37 -6.33 15.89 -4.91
N CYS A 38 -6.44 14.56 -4.97
CA CYS A 38 -5.57 13.61 -4.28
C CYS A 38 -4.77 12.73 -5.25
N VAL A 39 -3.89 13.38 -6.05
CA VAL A 39 -2.97 12.69 -6.97
C VAL A 39 -2.22 11.53 -6.31
N PRO A 40 -1.75 11.63 -5.03
CA PRO A 40 -1.12 10.50 -4.36
C PRO A 40 -1.95 9.21 -4.35
N MET A 41 -3.27 9.29 -4.21
CA MET A 41 -4.13 8.10 -4.24
C MET A 41 -4.25 7.49 -5.63
N LEU A 42 -4.27 8.33 -6.68
CA LEU A 42 -4.27 7.85 -8.06
C LEU A 42 -2.97 7.13 -8.40
N GLU A 43 -1.83 7.72 -8.02
CA GLU A 43 -0.51 7.11 -8.20
C GLU A 43 -0.37 5.83 -7.36
N GLY A 44 -0.90 5.82 -6.11
CA GLY A 44 -0.97 4.64 -5.26
C GLY A 44 -1.83 3.52 -5.84
N ASN A 45 -2.97 3.86 -6.45
CA ASN A 45 -3.81 2.86 -7.10
C ASN A 45 -3.18 2.30 -8.38
N ALA A 46 -2.41 3.10 -9.13
CA ALA A 46 -1.66 2.63 -10.29
C ALA A 46 -0.43 1.79 -9.93
N PHE A 47 0.01 1.84 -8.66
CA PHE A 47 1.27 1.24 -8.24
C PHE A 47 1.19 -0.29 -8.14
N GLY A 48 2.25 -0.94 -8.66
CA GLY A 48 2.35 -2.39 -8.78
C GLY A 48 1.54 -2.98 -9.95
N PHE A 49 1.61 -4.30 -10.05
CA PHE A 49 0.91 -5.12 -11.04
C PHE A 49 -0.10 -6.00 -10.33
N GLN A 50 -1.36 -5.90 -10.72
CA GLN A 50 -2.44 -6.68 -10.13
C GLN A 50 -2.42 -8.09 -10.69
N ILE A 51 -2.52 -9.07 -9.80
CA ILE A 51 -2.70 -10.47 -10.14
C ILE A 51 -4.19 -10.65 -10.44
N THR A 52 -4.52 -10.84 -11.71
CA THR A 52 -5.91 -11.00 -12.17
C THR A 52 -6.15 -12.43 -12.62
N LEU A 53 -7.16 -13.08 -12.07
CA LEU A 53 -7.57 -14.42 -12.48
C LEU A 53 -8.23 -14.41 -13.86
N HIS A 54 -7.94 -15.42 -14.68
CA HIS A 54 -8.67 -15.67 -15.93
C HIS A 54 -10.06 -16.26 -15.69
N HIS A 55 -10.19 -17.09 -14.65
CA HIS A 55 -11.44 -17.72 -14.26
C HIS A 55 -11.69 -17.54 -12.75
N PRO A 56 -12.94 -17.29 -12.33
CA PRO A 56 -13.25 -17.20 -10.91
C PRO A 56 -12.96 -18.51 -10.17
N ILE A 57 -12.46 -18.39 -8.95
CA ILE A 57 -12.28 -19.50 -8.00
C ILE A 57 -13.29 -19.29 -6.88
N VAL A 58 -14.12 -20.29 -6.57
CA VAL A 58 -15.10 -20.24 -5.49
C VAL A 58 -14.60 -21.08 -4.32
N LEU A 59 -14.51 -20.46 -3.16
CA LEU A 59 -14.22 -21.12 -1.88
C LEU A 59 -15.56 -21.34 -1.16
N ARG A 60 -15.98 -22.60 -1.04
CA ARG A 60 -17.17 -22.98 -0.25
C ARG A 60 -16.74 -23.49 1.11
N CYS A 61 -17.05 -22.75 2.15
CA CYS A 61 -16.75 -23.09 3.52
C CYS A 61 -17.95 -23.81 4.16
N SER A 62 -17.72 -25.04 4.61
CA SER A 62 -18.60 -25.79 5.50
C SER A 62 -17.95 -25.93 6.88
N LEU A 63 -18.66 -26.50 7.86
CA LEU A 63 -18.12 -26.67 9.22
C LEU A 63 -16.80 -27.44 9.23
N ASP A 64 -16.69 -28.50 8.44
CA ASP A 64 -15.54 -29.42 8.50
C ASP A 64 -14.63 -29.36 7.27
N ARG A 65 -15.02 -28.62 6.23
CA ARG A 65 -14.29 -28.62 4.95
C ARG A 65 -14.45 -27.32 4.17
N VAL A 66 -13.40 -26.95 3.46
CA VAL A 66 -13.43 -25.92 2.42
C VAL A 66 -13.27 -26.61 1.06
N ALA A 67 -14.22 -26.43 0.16
CA ALA A 67 -14.13 -26.86 -1.23
C ALA A 67 -13.65 -25.69 -2.11
N VAL A 68 -12.73 -25.98 -3.02
CA VAL A 68 -12.25 -25.03 -4.03
C VAL A 68 -12.84 -25.44 -5.37
N GLU A 69 -13.63 -24.55 -5.98
CA GLU A 69 -14.34 -24.82 -7.22
C GLU A 69 -13.93 -23.84 -8.31
N ILE A 70 -13.60 -24.37 -9.48
CA ILE A 70 -13.49 -23.61 -10.72
C ILE A 70 -14.51 -24.22 -11.69
N ALA A 71 -15.32 -23.37 -12.31
CA ALA A 71 -16.40 -23.83 -13.19
C ALA A 71 -15.87 -24.72 -14.32
N ALA A 72 -16.62 -25.77 -14.67
CA ALA A 72 -16.34 -26.58 -15.86
C ALA A 72 -16.46 -25.72 -17.15
N PRO A 73 -15.65 -26.00 -18.18
CA PRO A 73 -14.65 -27.07 -18.26
C PRO A 73 -13.26 -26.70 -17.70
N TYR A 74 -13.09 -25.53 -17.09
CA TYR A 74 -11.76 -24.96 -16.80
C TYR A 74 -11.03 -25.65 -15.63
N GLY A 75 -11.76 -26.09 -14.60
CA GLY A 75 -11.14 -26.71 -13.41
C GLY A 75 -10.33 -27.97 -13.72
N GLU A 76 -10.92 -28.93 -14.43
CA GLU A 76 -10.24 -30.18 -14.80
C GLU A 76 -9.05 -29.94 -15.73
N ALA A 77 -9.21 -29.03 -16.70
CA ALA A 77 -8.15 -28.63 -17.61
C ALA A 77 -6.96 -28.01 -16.87
N LEU A 78 -7.20 -27.15 -15.88
CA LEU A 78 -6.16 -26.52 -15.06
C LEU A 78 -5.39 -27.53 -14.20
N VAL A 79 -6.08 -28.50 -13.58
CA VAL A 79 -5.42 -29.57 -12.81
C VAL A 79 -4.55 -30.46 -13.71
N ALA A 80 -5.01 -30.75 -14.94
CA ALA A 80 -4.22 -31.47 -15.93
C ALA A 80 -2.99 -30.65 -16.37
N ALA A 81 -3.18 -29.36 -16.69
CA ALA A 81 -2.12 -28.43 -17.06
C ALA A 81 -1.08 -28.27 -15.95
N HIS A 82 -1.52 -28.18 -14.70
CA HIS A 82 -0.69 -28.09 -13.50
C HIS A 82 0.38 -29.19 -13.42
N ARG A 83 -0.04 -30.44 -13.55
CA ARG A 83 0.88 -31.59 -13.51
C ARG A 83 1.91 -31.56 -14.65
N GLY A 84 1.50 -31.14 -15.84
CA GLY A 84 2.41 -30.99 -16.98
C GLY A 84 3.39 -29.83 -16.80
N ALA A 85 2.91 -28.68 -16.34
CA ALA A 85 3.69 -27.48 -16.13
C ALA A 85 4.76 -27.65 -15.05
N LEU A 86 4.42 -28.27 -13.91
CA LEU A 86 5.38 -28.51 -12.82
C LEU A 86 6.56 -29.37 -13.30
N ARG A 87 6.27 -30.47 -14.01
CA ARG A 87 7.30 -31.33 -14.59
C ARG A 87 8.18 -30.58 -15.60
N ARG A 88 7.55 -29.76 -16.46
CA ARG A 88 8.28 -28.95 -17.46
C ARG A 88 9.19 -27.92 -16.79
N LEU A 89 8.71 -27.22 -15.75
CA LEU A 89 9.47 -26.22 -15.01
C LEU A 89 10.72 -26.84 -14.37
N ILE A 90 10.59 -28.01 -13.75
CA ILE A 90 11.71 -28.75 -13.14
C ILE A 90 12.68 -29.23 -14.23
N ALA A 91 12.16 -29.87 -15.29
CA ALA A 91 12.98 -30.43 -16.36
C ALA A 91 13.81 -29.37 -17.11
N GLN A 92 13.28 -28.15 -17.23
CA GLN A 92 13.98 -27.02 -17.86
C GLN A 92 14.84 -26.21 -16.88
N GLY A 93 14.92 -26.62 -15.61
CA GLY A 93 15.76 -25.97 -14.59
C GLY A 93 15.23 -24.62 -14.11
N PHE A 94 13.96 -24.30 -14.35
CA PHE A 94 13.34 -23.09 -13.79
C PHE A 94 13.07 -23.22 -12.30
N LEU A 95 12.82 -24.44 -11.82
CA LEU A 95 12.52 -24.73 -10.42
C LEU A 95 13.34 -25.93 -9.92
N PRO A 96 13.75 -25.92 -8.63
CA PRO A 96 14.40 -27.07 -8.03
C PRO A 96 13.42 -28.26 -7.87
N PRO A 97 13.88 -29.50 -8.05
CA PRO A 97 13.04 -30.70 -7.94
C PRO A 97 12.47 -30.93 -6.53
N ASP A 98 13.15 -30.42 -5.50
CA ASP A 98 12.71 -30.54 -4.10
C ASP A 98 12.12 -29.22 -3.56
N GLY A 99 11.72 -28.32 -4.46
CA GLY A 99 11.19 -27.01 -4.12
C GLY A 99 9.77 -27.02 -3.55
N LEU A 100 9.30 -25.86 -3.09
CA LEU A 100 7.96 -25.67 -2.54
C LEU A 100 6.84 -26.16 -3.47
N LEU A 101 6.93 -25.88 -4.78
CA LEU A 101 5.92 -26.36 -5.73
C LEU A 101 5.95 -27.88 -5.88
N ALA A 102 7.13 -28.49 -5.95
CA ALA A 102 7.27 -29.93 -6.10
C ALA A 102 6.79 -30.73 -4.87
N THR A 103 6.72 -30.08 -3.71
CA THR A 103 6.32 -30.71 -2.43
C THR A 103 4.89 -30.33 -2.04
N VAL A 104 4.62 -29.05 -1.86
CA VAL A 104 3.34 -28.55 -1.32
C VAL A 104 2.24 -28.51 -2.38
N PHE A 105 2.62 -28.39 -3.65
CA PHE A 105 1.71 -28.30 -4.80
C PHE A 105 1.98 -29.44 -5.80
N ALA A 106 2.30 -30.65 -5.32
CA ALA A 106 2.55 -31.77 -6.22
C ALA A 106 1.29 -32.19 -7.00
N ASP A 107 0.14 -32.19 -6.31
CA ASP A 107 -1.13 -32.72 -6.83
C ASP A 107 -2.07 -31.62 -7.36
N ASP A 108 -2.00 -30.43 -6.78
CA ASP A 108 -2.90 -29.32 -7.10
C ASP A 108 -2.17 -27.96 -6.95
N PHE A 109 -2.67 -26.92 -7.62
CA PHE A 109 -2.15 -25.54 -7.57
C PHE A 109 -2.80 -24.71 -6.44
N VAL A 110 -3.76 -25.29 -5.72
CA VAL A 110 -4.36 -24.70 -4.51
C VAL A 110 -4.19 -25.66 -3.34
N LYS A 111 -3.75 -25.13 -2.20
CA LYS A 111 -3.75 -25.85 -0.92
C LYS A 111 -4.64 -25.11 0.07
N VAL A 112 -5.47 -25.86 0.78
CA VAL A 112 -6.30 -25.31 1.86
C VAL A 112 -5.94 -25.99 3.17
N GLU A 113 -5.71 -25.18 4.20
CA GLU A 113 -5.39 -25.60 5.55
C GLU A 113 -6.42 -25.00 6.54
N GLY A 114 -6.74 -25.76 7.57
CA GLY A 114 -7.75 -25.40 8.57
C GLY A 114 -9.20 -25.69 8.15
N ALA A 115 -10.10 -25.61 9.12
CA ALA A 115 -11.54 -25.78 8.95
C ALA A 115 -12.30 -24.74 9.76
N GLY A 116 -13.49 -24.37 9.29
CA GLY A 116 -14.37 -23.39 9.93
C GLY A 116 -14.00 -21.92 9.68
N PRO A 117 -14.95 -20.97 9.86
CA PRO A 117 -14.72 -19.54 9.61
C PRO A 117 -13.56 -18.97 10.42
N GLY A 118 -12.71 -18.15 9.79
CA GLY A 118 -11.60 -17.44 10.45
C GLY A 118 -10.29 -18.24 10.63
N ASN A 119 -10.32 -19.56 10.41
CA ASN A 119 -9.17 -20.45 10.50
C ASN A 119 -8.77 -21.06 9.14
N VAL A 120 -9.42 -20.64 8.05
CA VAL A 120 -9.10 -21.14 6.70
C VAL A 120 -7.94 -20.35 6.12
N HIS A 121 -6.86 -21.06 5.80
CA HIS A 121 -5.72 -20.56 5.05
C HIS A 121 -5.71 -21.21 3.67
N VAL A 122 -5.74 -20.38 2.62
CA VAL A 122 -5.68 -20.81 1.23
C VAL A 122 -4.35 -20.34 0.65
N ARG A 123 -3.55 -21.30 0.20
CA ARG A 123 -2.34 -21.02 -0.56
C ARG A 123 -2.60 -21.30 -2.03
N LEU A 124 -2.50 -20.28 -2.87
CA LEU A 124 -2.78 -20.34 -4.29
C LEU A 124 -1.51 -20.05 -5.09
N TRP A 125 -1.01 -21.03 -5.84
CA TRP A 125 -0.07 -20.74 -6.91
C TRP A 125 -0.83 -20.13 -8.09
N THR A 126 -0.43 -18.93 -8.51
CA THR A 126 -1.12 -18.17 -9.56
C THR A 126 -0.86 -18.71 -10.97
N GLY A 127 -0.03 -19.75 -11.11
CA GLY A 127 0.48 -20.24 -12.39
C GLY A 127 1.63 -19.44 -12.96
N LEU A 128 1.99 -18.33 -12.33
CA LEU A 128 3.11 -17.48 -12.72
C LEU A 128 4.36 -17.84 -11.91
N CYS A 129 5.52 -17.74 -12.54
CA CYS A 129 6.82 -17.64 -11.86
C CYS A 129 7.43 -16.28 -12.19
N VAL A 130 8.08 -15.66 -11.22
CA VAL A 130 8.70 -14.34 -11.37
C VAL A 130 10.17 -14.38 -11.01
N ARG A 131 10.97 -13.56 -11.66
CA ARG A 131 12.38 -13.37 -11.32
C ARG A 131 12.69 -11.89 -11.28
N ALA A 132 13.13 -11.38 -10.14
CA ALA A 132 13.45 -9.97 -10.00
C ALA A 132 14.74 -9.60 -10.75
N ASP A 133 14.81 -8.38 -11.27
CA ASP A 133 16.06 -7.83 -11.81
C ASP A 133 17.03 -7.50 -10.66
N ALA A 134 18.34 -7.47 -10.96
CA ALA A 134 19.35 -7.12 -9.97
C ALA A 134 19.06 -5.75 -9.31
N GLY A 135 19.16 -5.71 -7.99
CA GLY A 135 18.85 -4.56 -7.15
C GLY A 135 17.35 -4.29 -6.96
N VAL A 136 16.47 -5.21 -7.39
CA VAL A 136 15.01 -5.10 -7.24
C VAL A 136 14.47 -6.26 -6.42
N TRP A 137 13.65 -5.97 -5.43
CA TRP A 137 12.85 -6.97 -4.73
C TRP A 137 11.38 -6.81 -5.12
N LEU A 138 10.66 -7.93 -5.21
CA LEU A 138 9.22 -7.92 -5.47
C LEU A 138 8.46 -8.15 -4.16
N ARG A 139 7.58 -7.22 -3.83
CA ARG A 139 6.61 -7.35 -2.76
C ARG A 139 5.30 -7.90 -3.31
N VAL A 140 4.83 -9.01 -2.77
CA VAL A 140 3.51 -9.59 -3.06
C VAL A 140 2.58 -9.29 -1.90
N SER A 141 1.41 -8.73 -2.17
CA SER A 141 0.45 -8.29 -1.14
C SER A 141 -0.99 -8.28 -1.64
N ALA A 142 -1.95 -7.82 -0.83
CA ALA A 142 -3.32 -7.54 -1.26
C ALA A 142 -3.40 -6.46 -2.35
N THR A 143 -4.55 -6.35 -3.02
CA THR A 143 -4.83 -5.42 -4.16
C THR A 143 -5.03 -3.95 -3.76
N ALA A 144 -4.57 -3.59 -2.56
CA ALA A 144 -4.66 -2.27 -1.93
C ALA A 144 -6.07 -1.66 -2.02
N ASN A 145 -6.22 -0.61 -2.83
CA ASN A 145 -7.43 0.24 -2.90
C ASN A 145 -8.67 -0.49 -3.45
N ARG A 146 -8.55 -1.75 -3.86
CA ARG A 146 -9.65 -2.62 -4.30
C ARG A 146 -9.62 -4.00 -3.63
N ARG A 147 -9.06 -4.09 -2.42
CA ARG A 147 -8.94 -5.37 -1.71
C ARG A 147 -10.29 -6.05 -1.52
N ASN A 148 -10.28 -7.37 -1.61
CA ASN A 148 -11.38 -8.17 -1.10
C ASN A 148 -11.38 -8.05 0.43
N ARG A 149 -12.53 -7.71 1.01
CA ARG A 149 -12.65 -7.48 2.46
C ARG A 149 -12.86 -8.73 3.28
N PHE A 150 -13.07 -9.88 2.64
CA PHE A 150 -13.24 -11.18 3.31
C PHE A 150 -11.95 -12.00 3.34
N ILE A 151 -10.88 -11.49 2.71
CA ILE A 151 -9.62 -12.18 2.56
C ILE A 151 -8.48 -11.23 2.89
N ASP A 152 -7.59 -11.69 3.74
CA ASP A 152 -6.32 -11.03 4.01
C ASP A 152 -5.22 -11.78 3.25
N VAL A 153 -4.47 -11.06 2.43
CA VAL A 153 -3.33 -11.63 1.69
C VAL A 153 -2.07 -11.35 2.49
N GLU A 154 -1.35 -12.40 2.89
CA GLU A 154 -0.08 -12.23 3.62
C GLU A 154 0.99 -11.65 2.71
N GLU A 155 1.81 -10.76 3.28
CA GLU A 155 2.92 -10.16 2.55
C GLU A 155 4.03 -11.19 2.32
N ARG A 156 4.51 -11.27 1.09
CA ARG A 156 5.74 -11.99 0.75
C ARG A 156 6.73 -11.11 0.01
N LEU A 157 8.01 -11.38 0.22
CA LEU A 157 9.10 -10.74 -0.49
C LEU A 157 9.81 -11.77 -1.36
N ILE A 158 10.14 -11.39 -2.59
CA ILE A 158 10.93 -12.16 -3.53
C ILE A 158 12.18 -11.35 -3.84
N ALA A 159 13.34 -11.87 -3.45
CA ALA A 159 14.63 -11.23 -3.66
C ALA A 159 15.16 -11.43 -5.09
N ASP A 160 16.21 -10.71 -5.45
CA ASP A 160 16.95 -10.80 -6.71
C ASP A 160 18.03 -11.89 -6.68
N ASP A 161 17.66 -13.12 -6.35
CA ASP A 161 18.59 -14.27 -6.29
C ASP A 161 18.93 -14.88 -7.67
N GLY A 162 18.36 -14.32 -8.75
CA GLY A 162 18.57 -14.78 -10.13
C GLY A 162 17.75 -16.01 -10.53
N ALA A 163 16.96 -16.59 -9.61
CA ALA A 163 16.10 -17.73 -9.88
C ALA A 163 14.65 -17.30 -10.21
N PHE A 164 13.91 -18.18 -10.87
CA PHE A 164 12.47 -18.03 -10.97
C PHE A 164 11.81 -18.53 -9.68
N VAL A 165 10.95 -17.69 -9.11
CA VAL A 165 10.21 -17.98 -7.88
C VAL A 165 8.72 -18.08 -8.21
N PRO A 166 8.03 -19.16 -7.81
CA PRO A 166 6.59 -19.29 -7.95
C PRO A 166 5.83 -18.15 -7.28
N LEU A 167 4.96 -17.48 -8.03
CA LEU A 167 4.13 -16.41 -7.50
C LEU A 167 2.92 -17.01 -6.76
N ILE A 168 3.05 -17.10 -5.44
CA ILE A 168 2.08 -17.72 -4.55
C ILE A 168 1.42 -16.64 -3.68
N LEU A 169 0.10 -16.74 -3.52
CA LEU A 169 -0.68 -15.96 -2.58
C LEU A 169 -1.05 -16.83 -1.38
N ASP A 170 -0.61 -16.45 -0.16
CA ASP A 170 -1.25 -16.94 1.06
C ASP A 170 -2.40 -16.01 1.42
N MET A 171 -3.57 -16.60 1.59
CA MET A 171 -4.82 -15.92 1.83
C MET A 171 -5.46 -16.49 3.09
N LYS A 172 -5.76 -15.63 4.05
CA LYS A 172 -6.57 -15.98 5.21
C LYS A 172 -8.00 -15.52 4.98
N LEU A 173 -8.97 -16.42 5.13
CA LEU A 173 -10.38 -16.02 5.16
C LEU A 173 -10.70 -15.48 6.53
N ARG A 174 -11.33 -14.30 6.57
CA ARG A 174 -11.73 -13.70 7.84
C ARG A 174 -12.86 -14.47 8.50
N ALA A 175 -12.98 -14.31 9.81
CA ALA A 175 -14.04 -14.95 10.59
C ALA A 175 -15.46 -14.50 10.18
N ASP A 176 -15.59 -13.29 9.65
CA ASP A 176 -16.84 -12.71 9.14
C ASP A 176 -17.06 -12.99 7.64
N ALA A 177 -16.23 -13.82 7.01
CA ALA A 177 -16.43 -14.21 5.62
C ALA A 177 -17.71 -15.06 5.46
N PRO A 178 -18.51 -14.83 4.40
CA PRO A 178 -19.66 -15.68 4.11
C PRO A 178 -19.23 -17.12 3.83
N GLY A 179 -20.15 -18.08 3.98
CA GLY A 179 -19.90 -19.49 3.66
C GLY A 179 -19.51 -19.77 2.20
N GLN A 180 -19.65 -18.77 1.32
CA GLN A 180 -19.14 -18.82 -0.04
C GLN A 180 -18.37 -17.52 -0.36
N VAL A 181 -17.08 -17.64 -0.65
CA VAL A 181 -16.23 -16.52 -1.08
C VAL A 181 -15.81 -16.74 -2.53
N ARG A 182 -16.12 -15.80 -3.42
CA ARG A 182 -15.72 -15.86 -4.83
C ARG A 182 -14.51 -14.96 -5.08
N LEU A 183 -13.42 -15.58 -5.51
CA LEU A 183 -12.21 -14.91 -6.00
C LEU A 183 -12.40 -14.60 -7.47
N GLU A 184 -12.44 -13.33 -7.84
CA GLU A 184 -12.62 -12.89 -9.21
C GLU A 184 -11.91 -11.55 -9.42
N GLY A 185 -11.44 -11.31 -10.64
CA GLY A 185 -10.71 -10.09 -10.96
C GLY A 185 -9.37 -10.06 -10.24
N GLU A 186 -9.09 -8.96 -9.55
CA GLU A 186 -7.81 -8.70 -8.90
C GLU A 186 -7.78 -9.35 -7.52
N ILE A 187 -6.79 -10.22 -7.26
CA ILE A 187 -6.68 -11.00 -6.02
C ILE A 187 -5.37 -10.75 -5.24
N GLY A 188 -4.38 -10.10 -5.86
CA GLY A 188 -3.17 -9.63 -5.19
C GLY A 188 -2.42 -8.58 -6.03
N THR A 189 -1.34 -8.04 -5.50
CA THR A 189 -0.43 -7.13 -6.20
C THR A 189 1.00 -7.64 -6.10
N VAL A 190 1.75 -7.57 -7.20
CA VAL A 190 3.21 -7.65 -7.23
C VAL A 190 3.79 -6.26 -7.47
N ALA A 191 4.65 -5.77 -6.58
CA ALA A 191 5.21 -4.43 -6.66
C ALA A 191 6.74 -4.44 -6.52
N PRO A 192 7.49 -3.79 -7.43
CA PRO A 192 8.94 -3.71 -7.33
C PRO A 192 9.37 -2.64 -6.31
N PHE A 193 10.41 -2.95 -5.53
CA PHE A 193 11.05 -2.08 -4.56
C PHE A 193 12.58 -2.20 -4.63
N ALA A 194 13.29 -1.21 -4.10
CA ALA A 194 14.72 -1.29 -3.88
C ALA A 194 14.99 -1.60 -2.39
N PRO A 195 15.67 -2.70 -2.03
CA PRO A 195 15.83 -3.12 -0.63
C PRO A 195 16.84 -2.26 0.17
N GLY A 196 17.73 -1.53 -0.50
CA GLY A 196 18.87 -0.87 0.15
C GLY A 196 18.60 0.46 0.87
N ALA A 197 17.38 1.00 0.84
CA ALA A 197 17.14 2.33 1.41
C ALA A 197 17.41 2.39 2.93
N HIS A 198 18.18 3.36 3.40
CA HIS A 198 18.36 3.61 4.83
C HIS A 198 17.37 4.68 5.30
N ILE A 199 16.85 4.55 6.52
CA ILE A 199 15.94 5.53 7.11
C ILE A 199 16.51 5.95 8.46
N ASP A 200 16.93 7.21 8.55
CA ASP A 200 17.38 7.84 9.79
C ASP A 200 16.16 8.46 10.51
N ASP A 201 16.06 8.28 11.84
CA ASP A 201 15.09 9.02 12.67
C ASP A 201 15.76 10.28 13.21
N VAL A 202 15.20 11.44 12.86
CA VAL A 202 15.77 12.74 13.21
C VAL A 202 14.73 13.65 13.86
N PRO A 203 15.10 14.46 14.86
CA PRO A 203 14.22 15.50 15.38
C PRO A 203 14.08 16.65 14.36
N LEU A 204 12.97 17.39 14.43
CA LEU A 204 12.76 18.56 13.57
C LEU A 204 13.87 19.62 13.69
N ALA A 205 14.53 19.73 14.84
CA ALA A 205 15.65 20.65 15.06
C ALA A 205 16.86 20.37 14.14
N GLU A 206 17.03 19.14 13.68
CA GLU A 206 18.09 18.74 12.74
C GLU A 206 17.64 18.82 11.27
N ALA A 207 16.36 19.12 11.03
CA ALA A 207 15.78 19.29 9.70
C ALA A 207 14.76 20.46 9.63
N PRO A 208 15.13 21.68 10.11
CA PRO A 208 14.19 22.80 10.20
C PRO A 208 13.64 23.23 8.83
N GLU A 209 14.41 23.02 7.75
CA GLU A 209 14.00 23.27 6.37
C GLU A 209 12.72 22.51 5.99
N ILE A 210 12.49 21.32 6.58
CA ILE A 210 11.29 20.51 6.32
C ILE A 210 10.06 21.15 6.96
N GLY A 211 10.20 21.65 8.19
CA GLY A 211 9.13 22.40 8.86
C GLY A 211 8.80 23.71 8.13
N ALA A 212 9.81 24.42 7.63
CA ALA A 212 9.62 25.60 6.80
C ALA A 212 8.93 25.28 5.47
N ALA A 213 9.33 24.20 4.79
CA ALA A 213 8.70 23.74 3.55
C ALA A 213 7.22 23.38 3.76
N HIS A 214 6.87 22.76 4.89
CA HIS A 214 5.47 22.50 5.25
C HIS A 214 4.66 23.80 5.35
N ALA A 215 5.18 24.80 6.06
CA ALA A 215 4.51 26.08 6.20
C ALA A 215 4.37 26.83 4.87
N ALA A 216 5.38 26.79 4.01
CA ALA A 216 5.32 27.35 2.66
C ALA A 216 4.29 26.62 1.77
N PHE A 217 4.13 25.30 1.95
CA PHE A 217 3.09 24.56 1.22
C PHE A 217 1.68 24.96 1.69
N TYR A 218 1.47 25.10 2.99
CA TYR A 218 0.20 25.52 3.58
C TYR A 218 0.21 27.02 3.95
N ASP A 219 0.58 27.85 2.97
CA ASP A 219 0.56 29.31 3.07
C ASP A 219 -0.88 29.88 3.03
N ASP A 220 -1.01 31.18 3.24
CA ASP A 220 -2.32 31.85 3.19
C ASP A 220 -3.01 31.71 1.83
N ALA A 221 -2.25 31.78 0.73
CA ALA A 221 -2.76 31.57 -0.62
C ALA A 221 -3.38 30.18 -0.81
N TYR A 222 -2.83 29.13 -0.20
CA TYR A 222 -3.43 27.80 -0.20
C TYR A 222 -4.82 27.81 0.44
N PHE A 223 -4.99 28.48 1.58
CA PHE A 223 -6.26 28.50 2.29
C PHE A 223 -7.30 29.39 1.61
N GLU A 224 -6.87 30.51 1.03
CA GLU A 224 -7.74 31.38 0.24
C GLU A 224 -8.30 30.64 -0.99
N ALA A 225 -7.44 29.91 -1.70
CA ALA A 225 -7.85 29.11 -2.85
C ALA A 225 -8.75 27.91 -2.49
N LYS A 226 -8.73 27.45 -1.23
CA LYS A 226 -9.51 26.30 -0.75
C LYS A 226 -10.99 26.62 -0.50
N ASN A 227 -11.39 27.89 -0.51
CA ASN A 227 -12.78 28.32 -0.36
C ASN A 227 -13.65 27.92 -1.57
N GLY A 228 -14.01 26.65 -1.66
CA GLY A 228 -14.91 26.07 -2.67
C GLY A 228 -14.23 25.33 -3.82
N ASN A 229 -12.90 25.45 -3.98
CA ASN A 229 -12.16 24.83 -5.08
C ASN A 229 -11.01 23.93 -4.61
N LEU A 230 -10.69 22.92 -5.43
CA LEU A 230 -9.51 22.08 -5.25
C LEU A 230 -8.26 22.89 -5.64
N THR A 231 -7.33 23.10 -4.71
CA THR A 231 -6.14 23.94 -4.95
C THR A 231 -5.17 23.37 -5.99
N ARG A 232 -5.15 22.04 -6.14
CA ARG A 232 -4.24 21.27 -7.02
C ARG A 232 -2.75 21.61 -6.80
N LYS A 233 -2.36 22.20 -5.65
CA LYS A 233 -0.99 22.68 -5.37
C LYS A 233 0.05 21.57 -5.54
N TYR A 234 -0.22 20.37 -5.03
CA TYR A 234 0.66 19.20 -5.23
C TYR A 234 0.85 18.83 -6.71
N ARG A 235 -0.21 18.91 -7.53
CA ARG A 235 -0.11 18.62 -8.98
C ARG A 235 0.72 19.66 -9.72
N LYS A 236 0.69 20.92 -9.25
CA LYS A 236 1.47 22.04 -9.81
C LYS A 236 2.97 21.94 -9.47
N MET A 237 3.38 21.04 -8.57
CA MET A 237 4.78 20.78 -8.26
C MET A 237 5.48 19.90 -9.33
N LYS A 238 4.80 19.55 -10.42
CA LYS A 238 5.37 18.78 -11.53
C LYS A 238 6.10 19.73 -12.53
N PRO A 239 7.21 19.29 -13.15
CA PRO A 239 7.85 17.99 -13.00
C PRO A 239 8.61 17.87 -11.66
N PHE A 240 8.64 16.67 -11.11
CA PHE A 240 9.47 16.39 -9.94
C PHE A 240 10.94 16.25 -10.37
N PRO A 241 11.90 16.54 -9.47
CA PRO A 241 13.32 16.41 -9.78
C PRO A 241 13.68 14.99 -10.22
N ASP A 242 14.52 14.83 -11.23
CA ASP A 242 15.03 13.51 -11.60
C ASP A 242 15.90 12.92 -10.47
N ALA A 243 16.08 11.59 -10.50
CA ALA A 243 17.00 10.96 -9.58
C ALA A 243 18.43 11.40 -9.88
N LEU A 244 19.16 11.78 -8.83
CA LEU A 244 20.61 11.88 -8.95
C LEU A 244 21.15 10.47 -9.19
N GLU A 245 21.97 10.29 -10.23
CA GLU A 245 22.66 9.02 -10.46
C GLU A 245 23.60 8.77 -9.28
N SER A 246 23.36 7.66 -8.57
CA SER A 246 24.14 7.25 -7.41
C SER A 246 23.99 5.76 -7.21
N ASP A 247 25.11 5.07 -7.10
CA ASP A 247 25.17 3.67 -6.69
C ASP A 247 25.02 3.50 -5.17
N ALA A 248 25.15 4.60 -4.40
CA ALA A 248 24.95 4.56 -2.96
C ALA A 248 23.47 4.32 -2.61
N PRO A 249 23.18 3.53 -1.57
CA PRO A 249 21.81 3.33 -1.12
C PRO A 249 21.16 4.65 -0.69
N ALA A 250 19.86 4.81 -0.98
CA ALA A 250 19.14 6.03 -0.66
C ALA A 250 19.07 6.25 0.85
N ARG A 251 19.53 7.41 1.32
CA ARG A 251 19.34 7.86 2.70
C ARG A 251 18.08 8.70 2.81
N CYS A 252 17.12 8.22 3.57
CA CYS A 252 15.86 8.86 3.87
C CYS A 252 15.84 9.30 5.33
N ARG A 253 14.96 10.25 5.66
CA ARG A 253 14.76 10.71 7.03
C ARG A 253 13.28 10.60 7.39
N VAL A 254 12.97 10.01 8.54
CA VAL A 254 11.70 10.28 9.23
C VAL A 254 11.97 11.40 10.23
N ILE A 255 11.21 12.49 10.10
CA ILE A 255 11.40 13.69 10.92
C ILE A 255 10.29 13.74 11.94
N THR A 256 10.64 13.54 13.20
CA THR A 256 9.70 13.52 14.32
C THR A 256 9.25 14.94 14.68
N VAL A 257 7.94 15.15 14.78
CA VAL A 257 7.35 16.44 15.17
C VAL A 257 6.39 16.23 16.33
N GLY A 258 6.81 16.54 17.55
CA GLY A 258 6.01 16.23 18.75
C GLY A 258 6.22 14.78 19.22
N PRO A 259 5.18 14.08 19.72
CA PRO A 259 5.35 12.72 20.25
C PRO A 259 5.76 11.74 19.14
N ALA A 260 6.85 11.00 19.36
CA ALA A 260 7.27 9.93 18.47
C ALA A 260 6.26 8.76 18.55
N ALA A 261 5.84 8.26 17.39
CA ALA A 261 4.93 7.12 17.29
C ALA A 261 5.19 6.33 16.02
N HIS A 262 6.44 5.99 15.81
CA HIS A 262 6.85 5.17 14.69
C HIS A 262 7.95 4.20 15.07
N THR A 263 8.06 3.16 14.26
CA THR A 263 9.18 2.23 14.28
C THR A 263 9.73 2.07 12.87
N ILE A 264 11.03 1.81 12.75
CA ILE A 264 11.68 1.52 11.47
C ILE A 264 11.98 0.02 11.45
N THR A 265 11.49 -0.68 10.41
CA THR A 265 11.54 -2.14 10.37
C THR A 265 11.50 -2.68 8.94
N GLY A 266 11.59 -4.01 8.80
CA GLY A 266 11.37 -4.75 7.57
C GLY A 266 12.61 -4.91 6.69
N ALA A 267 12.63 -5.98 5.90
CA ALA A 267 13.69 -6.24 4.92
C ALA A 267 13.60 -5.30 3.70
N ILE A 268 12.38 -4.86 3.35
CA ILE A 268 12.18 -3.58 2.64
C ILE A 268 12.01 -2.53 3.74
N PRO A 269 12.99 -1.62 3.92
CA PRO A 269 12.98 -0.64 4.99
C PRO A 269 11.72 0.22 4.92
N ARG A 270 11.00 0.28 6.04
CA ARG A 270 9.74 1.03 6.15
C ARG A 270 9.58 1.66 7.51
N VAL A 271 8.87 2.77 7.53
CA VAL A 271 8.37 3.40 8.77
C VAL A 271 6.96 2.90 9.03
N VAL A 272 6.69 2.37 10.21
CA VAL A 272 5.35 2.01 10.67
C VAL A 272 4.88 3.11 11.60
N PHE A 273 3.94 3.95 11.16
CA PHE A 273 3.30 4.97 12.00
C PHE A 273 2.16 4.36 12.80
N ALA A 274 2.15 4.61 14.10
CA ALA A 274 1.07 4.26 15.01
C ALA A 274 0.12 5.44 15.24
N ASN A 275 -1.12 5.13 15.61
CA ASN A 275 -2.13 6.13 15.95
C ASN A 275 -1.82 6.75 17.31
N LEU A 276 -1.68 8.07 17.33
CA LEU A 276 -1.43 8.83 18.55
C LEU A 276 -2.70 9.37 19.19
N VAL A 277 -3.78 9.48 18.43
CA VAL A 277 -5.03 10.08 18.92
C VAL A 277 -6.13 9.06 18.73
N PRO A 278 -6.56 8.35 19.79
CA PRO A 278 -7.71 7.45 19.72
C PRO A 278 -8.91 8.16 19.12
N PHE A 279 -9.66 7.47 18.26
CA PHE A 279 -10.85 8.05 17.67
C PHE A 279 -11.92 7.02 17.37
N GLU A 280 -13.16 7.50 17.33
CA GLU A 280 -14.29 6.82 16.71
C GLU A 280 -14.65 7.53 15.41
N ALA A 281 -15.00 6.79 14.37
CA ALA A 281 -15.51 7.37 13.12
C ALA A 281 -16.76 6.63 12.64
N CYS A 282 -17.75 7.37 12.14
CA CYS A 282 -18.99 6.82 11.61
C CYS A 282 -19.38 7.54 10.32
N TYR A 283 -19.76 6.77 9.31
CA TYR A 283 -20.35 7.28 8.08
C TYR A 283 -21.81 6.84 7.99
N ASP A 284 -22.74 7.79 8.02
CA ASP A 284 -24.19 7.49 8.03
C ASP A 284 -24.81 7.29 6.63
N GLY A 285 -23.98 7.25 5.59
CA GLY A 285 -24.40 7.27 4.19
C GLY A 285 -24.34 8.65 3.53
N TYR A 286 -24.11 9.71 4.32
CA TYR A 286 -23.93 11.07 3.83
C TYR A 286 -22.86 11.84 4.61
N THR A 287 -22.96 11.89 5.93
CA THR A 287 -22.03 12.57 6.82
C THR A 287 -21.01 11.59 7.36
N LEU A 288 -19.74 11.99 7.31
CA LEU A 288 -18.68 11.33 8.05
C LEU A 288 -18.36 12.16 9.31
N THR A 289 -18.55 11.55 10.47
CA THR A 289 -18.16 12.12 11.77
C THR A 289 -16.92 11.42 12.28
N VAL A 290 -15.95 12.20 12.74
CA VAL A 290 -14.76 11.70 13.44
C VAL A 290 -14.73 12.34 14.83
N ALA A 291 -14.78 11.50 15.85
CA ALA A 291 -14.78 11.88 17.26
C ALA A 291 -13.46 11.44 17.90
N PRO A 292 -12.43 12.31 17.91
CA PRO A 292 -11.16 12.00 18.54
C PRO A 292 -11.19 12.22 20.06
N ASP A 293 -10.28 11.57 20.77
CA ASP A 293 -9.94 11.97 22.14
C ASP A 293 -9.36 13.39 22.11
N LEU A 294 -10.18 14.36 22.54
CA LEU A 294 -9.83 15.77 22.52
C LEU A 294 -8.71 16.13 23.51
N HIS A 295 -8.54 15.37 24.60
CA HIS A 295 -7.47 15.61 25.56
C HIS A 295 -6.13 15.26 24.93
N VAL A 296 -6.04 14.07 24.34
CA VAL A 296 -4.84 13.58 23.65
C VAL A 296 -4.52 14.45 22.43
N LEU A 297 -5.53 14.80 21.62
CA LEU A 297 -5.35 15.69 20.46
C LEU A 297 -4.75 17.05 20.86
N ARG A 298 -5.28 17.68 21.91
CA ARG A 298 -4.80 18.98 22.39
C ARG A 298 -3.40 18.87 22.99
N ALA A 299 -3.11 17.81 23.73
CA ALA A 299 -1.78 17.59 24.31
C ALA A 299 -0.71 17.42 23.23
N GLY A 300 -1.00 16.61 22.22
CA GLY A 300 -0.09 16.41 21.10
C GLY A 300 0.03 17.63 20.19
N ALA A 301 -1.04 18.38 19.93
CA ALA A 301 -0.99 19.66 19.23
C ALA A 301 -0.02 20.64 19.90
N ARG A 302 -0.08 20.76 21.24
CA ARG A 302 0.87 21.59 22.00
C ARG A 302 2.32 21.09 21.89
N ALA A 303 2.53 19.78 21.86
CA ALA A 303 3.87 19.19 21.72
C ALA A 303 4.46 19.47 20.32
N VAL A 304 3.63 19.36 19.28
CA VAL A 304 3.97 19.76 17.91
C VAL A 304 4.34 21.23 17.85
N GLU A 305 3.51 22.13 18.39
CA GLU A 305 3.77 23.57 18.41
C GLU A 305 5.08 23.91 19.12
N ARG A 306 5.37 23.27 20.27
CA ARG A 306 6.66 23.43 20.96
C ARG A 306 7.83 22.99 20.06
N THR A 307 7.72 21.83 19.43
CA THR A 307 8.77 21.30 18.54
C THR A 307 9.07 22.27 17.39
N PHE A 308 8.03 22.88 16.79
CA PHE A 308 8.20 23.91 15.77
C PHE A 308 8.83 25.19 16.33
N ALA A 309 8.39 25.67 17.50
CA ALA A 309 8.96 26.87 18.11
C ALA A 309 10.43 26.70 18.51
N GLU A 310 10.82 25.52 18.97
CA GLU A 310 12.20 25.16 19.31
C GLU A 310 13.08 25.09 18.05
N ALA A 311 12.59 24.47 16.97
CA ALA A 311 13.37 24.29 15.73
C ALA A 311 13.45 25.54 14.84
N LEU A 312 12.37 26.33 14.78
CA LEU A 312 12.20 27.44 13.81
C LEU A 312 12.02 28.82 14.48
N GLY A 313 12.09 28.85 15.81
CA GLY A 313 11.98 30.06 16.62
C GLY A 313 10.55 30.40 17.06
N PRO A 314 10.40 31.14 18.18
CA PRO A 314 9.11 31.35 18.84
C PRO A 314 8.10 32.16 18.02
N THR A 315 8.57 33.00 17.09
CA THR A 315 7.68 33.79 16.22
C THR A 315 7.11 33.00 15.04
N PHE A 316 7.65 31.80 14.76
CA PHE A 316 7.24 30.99 13.62
C PHE A 316 5.77 30.60 13.68
N LEU A 317 5.28 30.21 14.87
CA LEU A 317 3.88 29.82 15.07
C LEU A 317 2.91 30.96 14.72
N GLY A 318 3.22 32.18 15.16
CA GLY A 318 2.41 33.37 14.92
C GLY A 318 2.33 33.75 13.45
N LYS A 319 3.43 33.57 12.70
CA LYS A 319 3.50 33.85 11.26
C LYS A 319 2.80 32.78 10.42
N ASN A 320 2.74 31.53 10.90
CA ASN A 320 2.29 30.37 10.13
C ASN A 320 1.06 29.68 10.75
N ARG A 321 0.18 30.43 11.42
CA ARG A 321 -0.94 29.89 12.21
C ARG A 321 -1.81 28.90 11.46
N ARG A 322 -2.13 29.16 10.18
CA ARG A 322 -3.00 28.28 9.38
C ARG A 322 -2.31 26.97 9.01
N ALA A 323 -1.02 26.99 8.67
CA ALA A 323 -0.23 25.79 8.46
C ALA A 323 -0.18 24.94 9.74
N MET A 324 0.10 25.58 10.88
CA MET A 324 0.16 24.92 12.19
C MET A 324 -1.17 24.32 12.58
N TRP A 325 -2.28 25.05 12.41
CA TRP A 325 -3.61 24.49 12.61
C TRP A 325 -3.86 23.27 11.71
N TYR A 326 -3.48 23.34 10.44
CA TYR A 326 -3.73 22.27 9.47
C TYR A 326 -2.93 20.98 9.74
N PHE A 327 -1.76 21.11 10.37
CA PHE A 327 -0.94 20.00 10.82
C PHE A 327 -1.41 19.44 12.17
N THR A 328 -1.63 20.31 13.16
CA THR A 328 -1.99 19.93 14.53
C THR A 328 -3.40 19.34 14.66
N LYS A 329 -4.34 19.69 13.78
CA LYS A 329 -5.70 19.16 13.84
C LYS A 329 -5.80 17.64 13.63
N TYR A 330 -4.75 16.99 13.12
CA TYR A 330 -4.56 15.55 12.93
C TYR A 330 -5.54 14.89 11.95
N PHE A 331 -6.84 15.14 12.10
CA PHE A 331 -7.93 14.64 11.27
C PHE A 331 -8.38 15.68 10.24
N THR A 332 -8.74 15.22 9.04
CA THR A 332 -9.41 16.05 8.03
C THR A 332 -10.48 15.24 7.31
N PRO A 333 -11.76 15.39 7.69
CA PRO A 333 -12.87 14.82 6.94
C PRO A 333 -12.91 15.36 5.50
N HIS A 334 -13.33 14.51 4.58
CA HIS A 334 -13.69 14.95 3.23
C HIS A 334 -15.06 15.65 3.21
N PRO A 335 -15.43 16.30 2.08
CA PRO A 335 -16.75 16.93 1.95
C PRO A 335 -17.90 15.92 2.11
N PRO A 336 -19.12 16.38 2.46
CA PRO A 336 -20.29 15.52 2.60
C PRO A 336 -20.57 14.64 1.39
N GLY A 337 -21.11 13.44 1.63
CA GLY A 337 -21.33 12.38 0.66
C GLY A 337 -20.14 11.43 0.49
N GLU A 338 -19.07 11.59 1.28
CA GLU A 338 -17.87 10.77 1.16
C GLU A 338 -17.55 9.98 2.42
N PRO A 339 -17.23 8.68 2.30
CA PRO A 339 -16.81 7.87 3.43
C PRO A 339 -15.34 8.07 3.83
N HIS A 340 -14.70 9.20 3.45
CA HIS A 340 -13.25 9.36 3.52
C HIS A 340 -12.78 10.46 4.49
N PHE A 341 -11.65 10.22 5.15
CA PHE A 341 -10.93 11.26 5.90
C PHE A 341 -9.44 10.99 5.95
N PHE A 342 -8.67 12.02 6.25
CA PHE A 342 -7.24 11.91 6.49
C PHE A 342 -6.94 11.80 7.97
N VAL A 343 -6.01 10.94 8.33
CA VAL A 343 -5.21 11.00 9.55
C VAL A 343 -3.79 11.38 9.15
N LYS A 344 -3.20 12.38 9.82
CA LYS A 344 -1.84 12.82 9.55
C LYS A 344 -0.97 12.55 10.77
N PRO A 345 -0.08 11.54 10.71
CA PRO A 345 0.97 11.40 11.71
C PRO A 345 1.71 12.73 11.90
N TRP A 346 2.07 13.07 13.13
CA TRP A 346 2.89 14.25 13.42
C TRP A 346 4.36 13.94 13.16
N ALA A 347 4.65 13.64 11.91
CA ALA A 347 5.98 13.37 11.42
C ALA A 347 6.02 13.74 9.93
N PHE A 348 7.23 13.91 9.43
CA PHE A 348 7.49 14.03 8.01
C PHE A 348 8.34 12.87 7.53
N MET A 349 8.29 12.63 6.22
CA MET A 349 9.18 11.72 5.54
C MET A 349 9.91 12.50 4.46
N GLN A 350 11.23 12.35 4.41
CA GLN A 350 12.05 12.92 3.35
C GLN A 350 12.85 11.82 2.66
N THR A 351 12.76 11.81 1.34
CA THR A 351 13.57 10.96 0.46
C THR A 351 14.53 11.82 -0.36
N PRO A 352 15.61 11.26 -0.94
CA PRO A 352 16.46 12.01 -1.86
C PRO A 352 15.72 12.35 -3.17
N PRO A 353 16.23 13.30 -3.97
CA PRO A 353 15.67 13.60 -5.30
C PRO A 353 15.49 12.34 -6.16
N GLY A 354 14.39 12.28 -6.91
CA GLY A 354 14.05 11.11 -7.74
C GLY A 354 13.39 9.95 -7.00
N TRP A 355 13.19 10.06 -5.69
CA TRP A 355 12.49 9.07 -4.88
C TRP A 355 11.11 9.54 -4.45
N SER A 356 10.27 8.59 -4.10
CA SER A 356 8.95 8.77 -3.51
C SER A 356 8.80 7.82 -2.33
N CYS A 357 7.71 7.93 -1.58
CA CYS A 357 7.26 6.90 -0.67
C CYS A 357 5.95 6.29 -1.14
N VAL A 358 5.84 4.97 -1.07
CA VAL A 358 4.57 4.24 -1.08
C VAL A 358 4.03 4.26 0.34
N LEU A 359 2.80 4.72 0.49
CA LEU A 359 2.05 4.73 1.74
C LEU A 359 1.09 3.54 1.66
N GLU A 360 1.28 2.52 2.47
CA GLU A 360 0.41 1.35 2.56
C GLU A 360 -0.40 1.44 3.85
N GLY A 361 -1.73 1.47 3.70
CA GLY A 361 -2.63 1.56 4.83
C GLY A 361 -2.78 0.25 5.59
N VAL A 362 -2.98 0.35 6.90
CA VAL A 362 -3.43 -0.77 7.72
C VAL A 362 -4.96 -0.82 7.69
N HIS A 363 -5.52 -1.99 7.44
CA HIS A 363 -6.95 -2.20 7.35
C HIS A 363 -7.50 -2.74 8.68
N GLY A 364 -8.76 -2.43 8.96
CA GLY A 364 -9.43 -2.89 10.18
C GLY A 364 -10.86 -3.32 9.94
N ASP A 365 -11.59 -3.51 11.02
CA ASP A 365 -12.99 -3.88 10.95
C ASP A 365 -13.86 -2.67 10.60
N GLY A 366 -14.43 -2.65 9.40
CA GLY A 366 -15.31 -1.58 8.92
C GLY A 366 -14.62 -0.44 8.18
N PHE A 367 -13.28 -0.48 8.05
CA PHE A 367 -12.52 0.54 7.32
C PHE A 367 -11.31 -0.01 6.55
N ASP A 368 -10.95 0.73 5.51
CA ASP A 368 -9.72 0.55 4.75
C ASP A 368 -8.86 1.81 4.87
N VAL A 369 -7.54 1.67 4.97
CA VAL A 369 -6.63 2.79 4.72
C VAL A 369 -6.04 2.62 3.32
N LEU A 370 -6.21 3.62 2.48
CA LEU A 370 -5.90 3.56 1.06
C LEU A 370 -4.41 3.76 0.80
N ARG A 371 -3.88 2.99 -0.15
CA ARG A 371 -2.54 3.13 -0.70
C ARG A 371 -2.39 4.45 -1.43
N GLY A 372 -1.30 5.15 -1.14
CA GLY A 372 -0.85 6.34 -1.84
C GLY A 372 0.60 6.23 -2.32
N VAL A 373 0.99 7.12 -3.23
CA VAL A 373 2.39 7.40 -3.56
C VAL A 373 2.64 8.89 -3.43
N VAL A 374 3.64 9.30 -2.66
CA VAL A 374 3.98 10.70 -2.43
C VAL A 374 5.43 10.95 -2.80
N ALA A 375 5.71 11.99 -3.58
CA ALA A 375 7.06 12.48 -3.83
C ALA A 375 7.58 13.21 -2.57
N THR A 376 8.11 12.43 -1.63
CA THR A 376 8.56 12.89 -0.31
C THR A 376 9.86 13.70 -0.31
N ASP A 377 10.49 13.86 -1.46
CA ASP A 377 11.58 14.81 -1.68
C ASP A 377 11.06 16.25 -1.89
N VAL A 378 9.79 16.44 -2.26
CA VAL A 378 9.16 17.76 -2.44
C VAL A 378 7.95 18.02 -1.54
N PHE A 379 7.26 16.97 -1.09
CA PHE A 379 6.11 17.06 -0.20
C PHE A 379 6.23 16.03 0.93
N HIS A 380 6.60 16.50 2.11
CA HIS A 380 7.10 15.62 3.18
C HIS A 380 6.00 15.01 4.08
N ALA A 381 4.74 15.41 3.91
CA ALA A 381 3.65 14.87 4.73
C ALA A 381 3.12 13.54 4.18
N THR A 382 2.82 12.59 5.08
CA THR A 382 2.41 11.22 4.76
C THR A 382 1.01 10.90 5.32
N PRO A 383 -0.07 11.49 4.74
CA PRO A 383 -1.42 11.27 5.25
C PRO A 383 -1.89 9.83 5.01
N ALA A 384 -2.46 9.21 6.04
CA ALA A 384 -3.25 7.99 5.93
C ALA A 384 -4.68 8.36 5.51
N VAL A 385 -5.16 7.81 4.38
CA VAL A 385 -6.50 8.09 3.88
C VAL A 385 -7.43 6.94 4.25
N PHE A 386 -8.34 7.18 5.17
CA PHE A 386 -9.34 6.20 5.58
C PHE A 386 -10.52 6.20 4.60
N GLN A 387 -11.11 5.01 4.41
CA GLN A 387 -12.38 4.77 3.77
C GLN A 387 -13.25 3.92 4.72
N ILE A 388 -14.36 4.47 5.19
CA ILE A 388 -15.34 3.76 6.02
C ILE A 388 -16.33 3.04 5.11
N TYR A 389 -16.32 1.71 5.10
CA TYR A 389 -17.22 0.95 4.23
C TYR A 389 -18.43 0.37 4.97
N ARG A 390 -18.39 0.34 6.30
CA ARG A 390 -19.50 -0.10 7.12
C ARG A 390 -20.37 1.09 7.48
N ALA A 391 -21.32 1.43 6.61
CA ALA A 391 -22.23 2.53 6.84
C ALA A 391 -23.10 2.29 8.09
N GLY A 392 -23.31 3.32 8.88
CA GLY A 392 -24.17 3.34 10.07
C GLY A 392 -23.61 2.65 11.31
N GLN A 393 -22.41 2.05 11.26
CA GLN A 393 -21.75 1.48 12.43
C GLN A 393 -20.40 2.17 12.68
N PRO A 394 -20.12 2.60 13.92
CA PRO A 394 -18.85 3.24 14.23
C PRO A 394 -17.69 2.25 14.14
N ILE A 395 -16.56 2.74 13.66
CA ILE A 395 -15.25 2.09 13.78
C ILE A 395 -14.47 2.74 14.91
N ARG A 396 -13.54 2.00 15.53
CA ARG A 396 -12.64 2.52 16.55
C ARG A 396 -11.21 2.17 16.20
N VAL A 397 -10.31 3.13 16.41
CA VAL A 397 -8.86 2.95 16.27
C VAL A 397 -8.23 3.47 17.56
N GLY A 398 -7.62 2.56 18.32
CA GLY A 398 -7.01 2.82 19.60
C GLY A 398 -5.68 3.58 19.50
N PHE A 399 -5.14 3.96 20.67
CA PHE A 399 -3.78 4.49 20.78
C PHE A 399 -2.77 3.38 20.49
N GLY A 400 -1.72 3.69 19.74
CA GLY A 400 -0.64 2.75 19.43
C GLY A 400 -0.96 1.75 18.32
N GLU A 401 -2.21 1.70 17.83
CA GLU A 401 -2.57 0.84 16.70
C GLU A 401 -1.83 1.29 15.42
N PRO A 402 -1.29 0.36 14.62
CA PRO A 402 -0.59 0.72 13.41
C PRO A 402 -1.56 1.31 12.37
N LEU A 403 -1.18 2.44 11.78
CA LEU A 403 -1.99 3.19 10.80
C LEU A 403 -1.50 3.00 9.37
N LEU A 404 -0.19 3.12 9.20
CA LEU A 404 0.41 3.35 7.89
C LEU A 404 1.84 2.83 7.85
N HIS A 405 2.17 2.09 6.80
CA HIS A 405 3.53 1.73 6.45
C HIS A 405 4.01 2.66 5.34
N VAL A 406 5.16 3.31 5.52
CA VAL A 406 5.75 4.23 4.55
C VAL A 406 7.07 3.64 4.06
N MET A 407 7.13 3.31 2.78
CA MET A 407 8.25 2.61 2.13
C MET A 407 8.87 3.51 1.06
N PRO A 408 10.14 3.89 1.18
CA PRO A 408 10.86 4.58 0.11
C PRO A 408 10.92 3.74 -1.16
N ILE A 409 10.79 4.40 -2.32
CA ILE A 409 10.90 3.78 -3.63
C ILE A 409 11.52 4.75 -4.64
N PRO A 410 12.47 4.31 -5.48
CA PRO A 410 12.96 5.14 -6.57
C PRO A 410 11.87 5.27 -7.64
N ARG A 411 11.63 6.49 -8.15
CA ARG A 411 10.49 6.73 -9.08
C ARG A 411 10.59 5.94 -10.38
N ARG A 412 11.79 5.53 -10.79
CA ARG A 412 11.99 4.62 -11.94
C ARG A 412 11.20 3.31 -11.80
N LEU A 413 10.98 2.82 -10.56
CA LEU A 413 10.23 1.59 -10.30
C LEU A 413 8.71 1.79 -10.27
N LEU A 414 8.20 3.02 -10.14
CA LEU A 414 6.75 3.27 -10.15
C LEU A 414 6.10 2.88 -11.48
N GLN A 415 6.82 3.14 -12.58
CA GLN A 415 6.37 2.89 -13.95
C GLN A 415 7.09 1.73 -14.62
N ALA A 416 8.02 1.05 -13.93
CA ALA A 416 8.76 -0.06 -14.50
C ALA A 416 7.82 -1.19 -14.94
N GLY A 417 8.15 -1.78 -16.08
CA GLY A 417 7.48 -2.92 -16.69
C GLY A 417 8.01 -4.27 -16.18
N PHE A 418 7.53 -5.34 -16.80
CA PHE A 418 8.15 -6.66 -16.74
C PHE A 418 8.36 -7.19 -18.15
N ARG A 419 9.27 -8.16 -18.30
CA ARG A 419 9.46 -8.91 -19.56
C ARG A 419 8.87 -10.31 -19.43
N LEU A 420 8.35 -10.84 -20.54
CA LEU A 420 7.86 -12.21 -20.59
C LEU A 420 9.01 -13.16 -20.88
N ALA A 421 9.11 -14.22 -20.10
CA ALA A 421 9.92 -15.38 -20.37
C ALA A 421 9.06 -16.47 -21.03
N ALA A 422 9.69 -17.33 -21.81
CA ALA A 422 9.06 -18.47 -22.44
C ALA A 422 9.80 -19.75 -22.04
N PHE A 423 9.09 -20.88 -22.10
CA PHE A 423 9.74 -22.16 -22.06
C PHE A 423 10.69 -22.32 -23.26
N ARG A 424 11.75 -23.11 -23.07
CA ARG A 424 12.57 -23.59 -24.17
C ARG A 424 11.77 -24.63 -24.94
N ASP A 425 11.88 -24.58 -26.26
CA ASP A 425 11.29 -25.55 -27.19
C ASP A 425 11.94 -26.93 -27.05
#